data_AF-A0A7J4BCX7-F1
#
_entry.id   AF-A0A7J4BCX7-F1
#
_cell.length_a   1.000
_cell.length_b   1.000
_cell.length_c   1.000
_cell.angle_alpha   90.00
_cell.angle_beta   90.00
_cell.angle_gamma   90.00
#
_symmetry.space_group_name_H-M   'P 1'
#
loop_
_entity.id
_entity.type
_entity.pdbx_description
1 polymer ?
#
loop_
_entity_poly.entity_id
_entity_poly.type
_entity_poly.pdbx_seq_one_letter_code
_entity_poly.pdbx_strand_id
1 'polypeptide(L)'
;GVMIVTVGLVLLIISYVGIILLSFEFYDEYDDKLYLIAGILFIFHVVSLIFSLGIATPVLGAVAWALTYSALSNTVRKLRRSQYSSQI
;
A
#
# COMPACT_ATOMS: atom_id res chain seq x y z
N GLY A 1 -22.39 9.99 18.65
CA GLY A 1 -22.34 9.57 17.23
C GLY A 1 -21.17 10.18 16.49
N VAL A 2 -21.14 11.52 16.35
CA VAL A 2 -20.18 12.23 15.49
C VAL A 2 -18.71 12.04 15.89
N MET A 3 -18.37 12.07 17.19
CA MET A 3 -16.98 11.90 17.64
C MET A 3 -16.33 10.57 17.22
N ILE A 4 -17.10 9.47 17.22
CA ILE A 4 -16.59 8.15 16.84
C ILE A 4 -16.24 8.13 15.34
N VAL A 5 -17.08 8.76 14.52
CA VAL A 5 -16.86 8.86 13.07
C VAL A 5 -15.61 9.70 12.78
N THR A 6 -15.45 10.83 13.46
CA THR A 6 -14.27 11.70 13.29
C THR A 6 -12.98 11.00 13.69
N VAL A 7 -12.94 10.32 14.84
CA VAL A 7 -11.76 9.57 15.28
C VAL A 7 -11.44 8.43 14.32
N GLY A 8 -12.46 7.71 13.84
CA GLY A 8 -12.29 6.65 12.84
C GLY A 8 -11.68 7.17 11.53
N LEU A 9 -12.11 8.34 11.07
CA LEU A 9 -11.59 8.97 9.86
C LEU A 9 -10.12 9.37 10.00
N VAL A 10 -9.73 9.92 11.16
CA VAL A 10 -8.33 10.29 11.44
C VAL A 10 -7.44 9.04 11.47
N LEU A 11 -7.86 7.98 12.17
CA LEU A 11 -7.11 6.73 12.22
C LEU A 11 -6.95 6.12 10.82
N LEU A 12 -8.01 6.15 10.01
CA LEU A 12 -7.99 5.65 8.64
C LEU A 12 -6.95 6.40 7.80
N ILE A 13 -6.93 7.74 7.86
CA ILE A 13 -5.94 8.55 7.12
C ILE A 13 -4.52 8.19 7.55
N ILE A 14 -4.26 8.07 8.85
CA ILE A 14 -2.93 7.69 9.38
C ILE A 14 -2.51 6.32 8.86
N SER A 15 -3.41 5.34 8.84
CA SER A 15 -3.12 4.00 8.30
C SER A 15 -2.73 4.04 6.83
N TYR A 16 -3.44 4.81 5.99
CA TYR A 16 -3.09 4.93 4.57
C TYR A 16 -1.73 5.61 4.36
N VAL A 17 -1.42 6.66 5.13
CA VAL A 17 -0.12 7.35 5.05
C VAL A 17 1.02 6.36 5.35
N GLY A 18 0.87 5.51 6.38
CA GLY A 18 1.86 4.48 6.70
C GLY A 18 2.12 3.50 5.57
N ILE A 19 1.06 3.02 4.90
CA ILE A 19 1.19 2.07 3.78
C ILE A 19 1.85 2.73 2.55
N ILE A 20 1.53 4.00 2.30
CA ILE A 20 2.13 4.77 1.19
C ILE A 20 3.63 4.93 1.42
N LEU A 21 4.04 5.36 2.63
CA LEU A 21 5.46 5.50 2.98
C LEU A 21 6.20 4.17 2.87
N LEU A 22 5.62 3.10 3.42
CA LEU A 22 6.18 1.75 3.33
C LEU A 22 6.37 1.29 1.88
N SER A 23 5.44 1.64 0.99
CA SER A 23 5.53 1.30 -0.43
C SER A 23 6.67 2.06 -1.12
N PHE A 24 6.88 3.34 -0.80
CA PHE A 24 8.02 4.08 -1.35
C PHE A 24 9.36 3.60 -0.79
N GLU A 25 9.42 3.25 0.49
CA GLU A 25 10.63 2.71 1.11
C GLU A 25 11.02 1.36 0.50
N PHE A 26 10.05 0.44 0.31
CA PHE A 26 10.32 -0.83 -0.38
C PHE A 26 10.65 -0.66 -1.86
N TYR A 27 10.13 0.38 -2.51
CA TYR A 27 10.54 0.72 -3.87
C TYR A 27 12.02 1.12 -3.90
N ASP A 28 12.47 1.97 -2.99
CA ASP A 28 13.87 2.43 -2.92
C ASP A 28 14.84 1.27 -2.57
N GLU A 29 14.43 0.40 -1.65
CA GLU A 29 15.27 -0.72 -1.20
C GLU A 29 15.38 -1.87 -2.22
N TYR A 30 14.28 -2.18 -2.94
CA TYR A 30 14.21 -3.37 -3.80
C TYR A 30 14.07 -3.05 -5.31
N ASP A 31 14.03 -1.77 -5.70
CA ASP A 31 13.77 -1.24 -7.06
C ASP A 31 12.59 -1.94 -7.76
N ASP A 32 11.59 -2.35 -6.97
CA ASP A 32 10.45 -3.10 -7.47
C ASP A 32 9.29 -2.16 -7.80
N LYS A 33 9.08 -1.94 -9.10
CA LYS A 33 8.07 -1.03 -9.64
C LYS A 33 6.65 -1.36 -9.18
N LEU A 34 6.37 -2.59 -8.72
CA LEU A 34 5.05 -2.92 -8.18
C LEU A 34 4.75 -2.13 -6.90
N TYR A 35 5.72 -1.86 -6.04
CA TYR A 35 5.48 -1.02 -4.85
C TYR A 35 5.22 0.42 -5.21
N LEU A 36 5.92 0.96 -6.22
CA LEU A 36 5.66 2.30 -6.74
C LEU A 36 4.21 2.43 -7.25
N ILE A 37 3.76 1.46 -8.07
CA ILE A 37 2.40 1.45 -8.61
C ILE A 37 1.38 1.30 -7.48
N ALA A 38 1.63 0.42 -6.50
CA ALA A 38 0.76 0.24 -5.35
C ALA A 38 0.63 1.52 -4.49
N GLY A 39 1.75 2.19 -4.21
CA GLY A 39 1.77 3.45 -3.47
C GLY A 39 0.99 4.57 -4.18
N ILE A 40 1.18 4.72 -5.49
CA ILE A 40 0.43 5.69 -6.30
C ILE A 40 -1.07 5.38 -6.28
N LEU A 41 -1.47 4.10 -6.40
CA LEU A 41 -2.87 3.68 -6.32
C LEU A 41 -3.48 3.98 -4.95
N PHE A 42 -2.72 3.81 -3.87
CA PHE A 42 -3.17 4.22 -2.54
C PHE A 42 -3.38 5.72 -2.42
N ILE A 43 -2.49 6.55 -3.00
CA ILE A 43 -2.67 8.01 -3.05
C ILE A 43 -3.97 8.35 -3.80
N PHE A 44 -4.20 7.79 -4.99
CA PHE A 44 -5.45 8.00 -5.73
C PHE A 44 -6.68 7.57 -4.95
N HIS A 45 -6.61 6.44 -4.25
CA HIS A 45 -7.69 5.95 -3.39
C HIS A 45 -8.00 6.91 -2.24
N VAL A 46 -6.98 7.42 -1.54
CA VAL A 46 -7.15 8.39 -0.43
C VAL A 46 -7.68 9.72 -0.93
N VAL A 47 -7.15 10.26 -2.03
CA VAL A 47 -7.62 11.53 -2.61
C VAL A 47 -9.08 11.39 -3.05
N SER A 48 -9.44 10.27 -3.68
CA SER A 48 -10.82 9.99 -4.08
C SER A 48 -11.77 9.86 -2.88
N LEU A 49 -11.29 9.26 -1.78
CA LEU A 49 -12.03 9.16 -0.51
C LEU A 49 -12.31 10.53 0.11
N ILE A 50 -11.30 11.41 0.15
CA ILE A 50 -11.43 12.78 0.70
C ILE A 50 -12.39 13.62 -0.16
N PHE A 51 -12.30 13.50 -1.49
CA PHE A 51 -13.16 14.25 -2.41
C PHE A 51 -14.59 13.69 -2.56
N SER A 52 -14.92 12.57 -1.90
CA SER A 52 -16.24 11.92 -1.99
C SER A 52 -16.71 11.73 -3.46
N LEU A 53 -15.77 11.48 -4.37
CA LEU A 53 -16.04 11.10 -5.75
C LEU A 53 -16.56 9.66 -5.72
N GLY A 54 -17.88 9.50 -5.80
CA GLY A 54 -18.59 8.28 -5.41
C GLY A 54 -18.19 6.96 -6.09
N ILE A 55 -18.53 5.88 -5.38
CA ILE A 55 -18.80 4.48 -5.81
C ILE A 55 -17.62 3.67 -6.41
N ALA A 56 -16.65 4.27 -7.10
CA ALA A 56 -15.51 3.56 -7.71
C ALA A 56 -14.30 3.37 -6.77
N THR A 57 -14.32 4.02 -5.60
CA THR A 57 -13.29 3.96 -4.55
C THR A 57 -12.90 2.56 -4.08
N PRO A 58 -13.83 1.63 -3.77
CA PRO A 58 -13.44 0.36 -3.17
C PRO A 58 -12.65 -0.53 -4.14
N VAL A 59 -12.91 -0.43 -5.44
CA VAL A 59 -12.19 -1.21 -6.46
C VAL A 59 -10.72 -0.79 -6.53
N LEU A 60 -10.44 0.52 -6.52
CA LEU A 60 -9.08 1.04 -6.50
C LEU A 60 -8.32 0.60 -5.24
N GLY A 61 -8.99 0.60 -4.08
CA GLY A 61 -8.43 0.10 -2.84
C GLY A 61 -8.11 -1.40 -2.91
N ALA A 62 -9.03 -2.20 -3.44
CA ALA A 62 -8.83 -3.65 -3.61
C ALA A 62 -7.66 -3.96 -4.54
N VAL A 63 -7.53 -3.24 -5.66
CA VAL A 63 -6.41 -3.39 -6.60
C VAL A 63 -5.09 -2.96 -5.95
N ALA A 64 -5.06 -1.83 -5.24
CA ALA A 64 -3.86 -1.36 -4.53
C ALA A 64 -3.38 -2.41 -3.50
N TRP A 65 -4.30 -2.97 -2.73
CA TRP A 65 -4.01 -4.05 -1.78
C TRP A 65 -3.50 -5.32 -2.46
N ALA A 66 -4.13 -5.73 -3.56
CA ALA A 66 -3.69 -6.91 -4.32
C ALA A 66 -2.27 -6.74 -4.88
N LEU A 67 -1.94 -5.55 -5.40
CA LEU A 67 -0.60 -5.24 -5.90
C LEU A 67 0.43 -5.20 -4.78
N THR A 68 0.09 -4.62 -3.63
CA THR A 68 0.97 -4.61 -2.45
C THR A 68 1.27 -6.02 -1.97
N TYR A 69 0.24 -6.88 -1.91
CA TYR A 69 0.41 -8.28 -1.54
C TYR A 69 1.30 -9.04 -2.54
N SER A 70 1.10 -8.80 -3.83
CA SER A 70 1.94 -9.38 -4.89
C SER A 70 3.40 -8.92 -4.78
N ALA A 71 3.63 -7.61 -4.61
CA ALA A 71 4.95 -7.02 -4.42
C ALA A 71 5.66 -7.61 -3.20
N LEU A 72 4.95 -7.71 -2.08
CA LEU A 72 5.44 -8.31 -0.85
C LEU A 72 5.82 -9.78 -1.03
N SER A 73 4.97 -10.55 -1.71
CA SER A 73 5.26 -11.95 -2.01
C SER A 73 6.52 -12.12 -2.87
N ASN A 74 6.75 -11.20 -3.82
CA ASN A 74 7.94 -11.20 -4.66
C ASN A 74 9.20 -10.82 -3.86
N THR A 75 9.13 -9.82 -3.00
CA THR A 75 10.23 -9.45 -2.10
C THR A 75 10.62 -10.61 -1.18
N VAL A 76 9.63 -11.25 -0.54
CA VAL A 76 9.88 -12.42 0.32
C VAL A 76 10.56 -13.56 -0.46
N ARG A 77 10.12 -13.82 -1.70
CA ARG A 77 10.75 -14.83 -2.56
C ARG A 77 12.17 -14.45 -3.00
N LYS A 78 12.45 -13.15 -3.21
CA LYS A 78 13.80 -12.64 -3.52
C LYS A 78 14.73 -12.81 -2.32
N LEU A 79 14.29 -12.37 -1.13
CA LEU A 79 15.04 -12.51 0.13
C LEU A 79 15.33 -13.96 0.48
N ARG A 80 14.34 -14.86 0.35
CA ARG A 80 14.54 -16.29 0.61
C ARG A 80 15.58 -16.91 -0.34
N ARG A 81 15.62 -16.49 -1.60
CA ARG A 81 16.61 -16.95 -2.58
C ARG A 81 18.01 -16.41 -2.29
N SER A 82 18.15 -15.15 -1.90
CA SER A 82 19.46 -14.59 -1.57
C SER A 82 20.06 -15.26 -0.32
N GLN A 83 19.24 -15.52 0.71
CA GLN A 83 19.70 -16.22 1.91
C GLN A 83 20.14 -17.66 1.63
N TYR A 84 19.41 -18.39 0.78
CA TYR A 84 19.80 -19.76 0.42
C TYR A 84 21.10 -19.81 -0.39
N SER A 85 21.37 -18.80 -1.24
CA SER A 85 22.63 -18.71 -1.99
C SER A 85 23.84 -18.38 -1.12
N SER A 86 23.64 -17.84 0.08
CA SER A 86 24.74 -17.52 1.02
C SER A 86 25.16 -18.68 1.92
N GLN A 87 24.49 -19.84 1.81
CA GLN A 87 24.77 -21.05 2.59
C GLN A 87 25.49 -22.15 1.80
N ILE A 88 25.88 -21.89 0.54
CA ILE A 88 26.65 -22.78 -0.33
C ILE A 88 27.99 -22.12 -0.64
#